data_AF-A0A4R1Z3A7-F1
#
_entry.id   AF-A0A4R1Z3A7-F1
#
_cell.length_a   1.000
_cell.length_b   1.000
_cell.length_c   1.000
_cell.angle_alpha   90.00
_cell.angle_beta   90.00
_cell.angle_gamma   90.00
#
_symmetry.space_group_name_H-M   'P 1'
#
loop_
_entity.id
_entity.type
_entity.pdbx_description
1 polymer ?
#
loop_
_entity_poly.entity_id
_entity_poly.type
_entity_poly.pdbx_seq_one_letter_code
_entity_poly.pdbx_strand_id
1 'polypeptide(L)'
;MKVLSALGSLAIAMVAMPALAATVNPTFSLVTVDTTNAQSSSVYKADLTGFPELTQIGSITVTDSNSGTGGSAGAYSGFDIDALFIDLDGDYTTVADQIYASSFIFNAGTVRAGSAPASNTSGALNGSNADGTVNEAFATLNAVDAIFFGAGSISLGDGGSLTANFTPVVPVGASLFLIASEVGTEPGEAIAAAITVRDTPVNPVPVPATLPLMLGALGVAGLVARRRKAA
;
A
#
# COMPACT_ATOMS: atom_id res chain seq x y z
N MET A 1 61.29 -4.88 -34.86
CA MET A 1 60.13 -4.18 -34.27
C MET A 1 58.89 -5.05 -34.46
N LYS A 2 58.37 -5.66 -33.38
CA LYS A 2 57.03 -6.25 -33.37
C LYS A 2 56.26 -5.56 -32.25
N VAL A 3 55.35 -4.68 -32.65
CA VAL A 3 54.39 -4.04 -31.76
C VAL A 3 53.28 -5.07 -31.52
N LEU A 4 53.16 -5.56 -30.29
CA LEU A 4 51.97 -6.31 -29.87
C LEU A 4 51.16 -5.40 -28.95
N SER A 5 50.08 -4.86 -29.50
CA SER A 5 49.05 -4.11 -28.78
C SER A 5 48.17 -5.08 -27.99
N ALA A 6 48.28 -5.06 -26.67
CA ALA A 6 47.33 -5.73 -25.78
C ALA A 6 46.19 -4.75 -25.45
N LEU A 7 45.09 -4.82 -26.21
CA LEU A 7 43.82 -4.20 -25.81
C LEU A 7 43.20 -5.05 -24.68
N GLY A 8 43.35 -4.60 -23.44
CA GLY A 8 42.60 -5.13 -22.31
C GLY A 8 41.14 -4.68 -22.38
N SER A 9 40.20 -5.59 -22.63
CA SER A 9 38.77 -5.31 -22.50
C SER A 9 38.37 -5.42 -21.03
N LEU A 10 38.14 -4.28 -20.38
CA LEU A 10 37.56 -4.21 -19.04
C LEU A 10 36.06 -4.54 -19.15
N ALA A 11 35.67 -5.76 -18.74
CA ALA A 11 34.26 -6.10 -18.59
C ALA A 11 33.76 -5.50 -17.27
N ILE A 12 33.06 -4.36 -17.35
CA ILE A 12 32.34 -3.80 -16.20
C ILE A 12 31.12 -4.71 -15.98
N ALA A 13 31.20 -5.57 -14.98
CA ALA A 13 30.01 -6.21 -14.43
C ALA A 13 29.21 -5.11 -13.71
N MET A 14 28.22 -4.55 -14.40
CA MET A 14 27.21 -3.73 -13.73
C MET A 14 26.39 -4.67 -12.84
N VAL A 15 26.78 -4.76 -11.57
CA VAL A 15 25.91 -5.27 -10.52
C VAL A 15 24.79 -4.24 -10.40
N ALA A 16 23.63 -4.54 -11.00
CA ALA A 16 22.42 -3.79 -10.72
C ALA A 16 22.13 -3.98 -9.23
N MET A 17 22.51 -3.00 -8.40
CA MET A 17 22.07 -2.99 -7.02
C MET A 17 20.55 -2.80 -7.04
N PRO A 18 19.78 -3.62 -6.31
CA PRO A 18 18.36 -3.37 -6.17
C PRO A 18 18.22 -1.98 -5.53
N ALA A 19 17.45 -1.10 -6.18
CA ALA A 19 17.01 0.11 -5.51
C ALA A 19 16.23 -0.34 -4.27
N LEU A 20 16.71 0.03 -3.08
CA LEU A 20 15.96 -0.19 -1.85
C LEU A 20 14.74 0.74 -1.92
N ALA A 21 13.55 0.16 -1.94
CA ALA A 21 12.31 0.94 -1.90
C ALA A 21 12.30 1.79 -0.63
N ALA A 22 12.17 3.11 -0.78
CA ALA A 22 11.96 3.99 0.37
C ALA A 22 10.67 3.57 1.09
N THR A 23 10.72 3.50 2.42
CA THR A 23 9.59 3.09 3.25
C THR A 23 9.49 4.05 4.41
N VAL A 24 8.33 4.68 4.57
CA VAL A 24 8.09 5.66 5.63
C VAL A 24 6.79 5.41 6.36
N ASN A 25 6.75 5.82 7.63
CA ASN A 25 5.60 5.62 8.52
C ASN A 25 5.11 7.01 8.97
N PRO A 26 4.17 7.61 8.23
CA PRO A 26 3.68 8.94 8.54
C PRO A 26 2.90 8.99 9.86
N THR A 27 2.94 10.13 10.54
CA THR A 27 2.11 10.39 11.73
C THR A 27 0.81 11.05 11.32
N PHE A 28 -0.31 10.52 11.81
CA PHE A 28 -1.64 11.04 11.49
C PHE A 28 -2.15 12.00 12.56
N SER A 29 -2.86 13.02 12.11
CA SER A 29 -3.68 13.90 12.93
C SER A 29 -5.14 13.80 12.53
N LEU A 30 -6.04 13.77 13.51
CA LEU A 30 -7.48 13.87 13.29
C LEU A 30 -7.80 15.24 12.66
N VAL A 31 -8.52 15.21 11.54
CA VAL A 31 -9.01 16.41 10.85
C VAL A 31 -10.41 16.75 11.37
N THR A 32 -11.31 15.78 11.30
CA THR A 32 -12.70 15.93 11.69
C THR A 32 -13.35 14.58 11.93
N VAL A 33 -14.57 14.62 12.44
CA VAL A 33 -15.52 13.51 12.41
C VAL A 33 -16.64 13.94 11.46
N ASP A 34 -16.81 13.22 10.35
CA ASP A 34 -17.93 13.42 9.44
C ASP A 34 -19.13 12.62 9.92
N THR A 35 -20.18 13.33 10.33
CA THR A 35 -21.47 12.77 10.75
C THR A 35 -22.59 13.10 9.75
N THR A 36 -22.24 13.59 8.56
CA THR A 36 -23.19 14.04 7.53
C THR A 36 -23.35 12.98 6.46
N ASN A 37 -22.41 12.92 5.51
CA ASN A 37 -22.42 11.98 4.39
C ASN A 37 -21.97 10.61 4.87
N ALA A 38 -20.86 10.58 5.60
CA ALA A 38 -20.50 9.44 6.42
C ALA A 38 -21.29 9.48 7.73
N GLN A 39 -21.93 8.37 8.08
CA GLN A 39 -22.75 8.29 9.29
C GLN A 39 -21.89 7.97 10.51
N SER A 40 -20.91 8.84 10.81
CA SER A 40 -19.89 8.74 11.87
C SER A 40 -18.55 8.17 11.42
N SER A 41 -17.86 8.83 10.50
CA SER A 41 -16.46 8.48 10.15
C SER A 41 -15.46 9.49 10.72
N SER A 42 -14.36 8.99 11.28
CA SER A 42 -13.24 9.82 11.71
C SER A 42 -12.24 9.97 10.56
N VAL A 43 -11.96 11.20 10.15
CA VAL A 43 -11.07 11.52 9.03
C VAL A 43 -9.71 11.97 9.56
N TYR A 44 -8.66 11.31 9.10
CA TYR A 44 -7.28 11.55 9.48
C TYR A 44 -6.46 12.01 8.29
N LYS A 45 -5.44 12.81 8.58
CA LYS A 45 -4.48 13.30 7.59
C LYS A 45 -3.05 13.10 8.06
N ALA A 46 -2.16 12.79 7.13
CA ALA A 46 -0.73 12.88 7.34
C ALA A 46 0.00 13.61 6.21
N ASP A 47 0.98 14.43 6.56
CA ASP A 47 1.86 15.13 5.62
C ASP A 47 2.97 14.18 5.14
N LEU A 48 3.11 14.05 3.82
CA LEU A 48 4.11 13.18 3.19
C LEU A 48 5.33 13.95 2.68
N THR A 49 5.30 15.28 2.68
CA THR A 49 6.39 16.14 2.20
C THR A 49 7.59 16.16 3.15
N GLY A 50 7.39 15.77 4.41
CA GLY A 50 8.42 15.72 5.44
C GLY A 50 9.42 14.56 5.31
N PHE A 51 9.26 13.67 4.32
CA PHE A 51 10.09 12.48 4.12
C PHE A 51 11.03 12.64 2.93
N PRO A 52 12.30 13.04 3.12
CA PRO A 52 13.22 13.32 2.01
C PRO A 52 13.59 12.09 1.17
N GLU A 53 13.45 10.88 1.71
CA GLU A 53 13.62 9.61 1.01
C GLU A 53 12.44 9.28 0.08
N LEU A 54 11.27 9.89 0.29
CA LEU A 54 10.07 9.62 -0.48
C LEU A 54 9.95 10.65 -1.61
N THR A 55 10.38 10.26 -2.81
CA THR A 55 10.27 11.12 -4.01
C THR A 55 9.00 10.87 -4.82
N GLN A 56 8.37 9.73 -4.58
CA GLN A 56 7.12 9.30 -5.20
C GLN A 56 6.44 8.28 -4.30
N ILE A 57 5.17 7.99 -4.58
CA ILE A 57 4.36 6.98 -3.90
C ILE A 57 3.89 5.97 -4.94
N GLY A 58 4.31 4.73 -4.75
CA GLY A 58 3.81 3.59 -5.50
C GLY A 58 2.81 2.75 -4.72
N SER A 59 2.88 2.73 -3.39
CA SER A 59 1.89 2.02 -2.57
C SER A 59 1.76 2.58 -1.16
N ILE A 60 0.59 2.34 -0.57
CA ILE A 60 0.26 2.63 0.83
C ILE A 60 -0.34 1.36 1.43
N THR A 61 0.25 0.84 2.50
CA THR A 61 -0.27 -0.33 3.22
C THR A 61 -0.77 0.08 4.59
N VAL A 62 -2.03 -0.22 4.88
CA VAL A 62 -2.66 -0.11 6.20
C VAL A 62 -2.69 -1.52 6.81
N THR A 63 -2.16 -1.70 8.01
CA THR A 63 -2.11 -3.01 8.70
C THR A 63 -2.74 -2.90 10.07
N ASP A 64 -3.81 -3.63 10.35
CA ASP A 64 -4.42 -3.70 11.67
C ASP A 64 -3.41 -4.13 12.74
N SER A 65 -3.49 -3.52 13.93
CA SER A 65 -2.56 -3.71 15.05
C SER A 65 -2.58 -5.12 15.66
N ASN A 66 -3.60 -5.93 15.33
CA ASN A 66 -3.87 -7.23 15.92
C ASN A 66 -4.01 -7.16 17.45
N SER A 67 -4.44 -6.02 17.97
CA SER A 67 -4.61 -5.80 19.42
C SER A 67 -5.85 -6.47 19.99
N GLY A 68 -6.78 -6.91 19.12
CA GLY A 68 -8.09 -7.40 19.52
C GLY A 68 -9.01 -6.30 20.04
N THR A 69 -8.64 -5.03 19.81
CA THR A 69 -9.42 -3.80 20.07
C THR A 69 -9.55 -3.02 18.76
N GLY A 70 -10.55 -2.15 18.62
CA GLY A 70 -10.91 -1.62 17.29
C GLY A 70 -12.16 -2.31 16.75
N GLY A 71 -13.11 -1.57 16.19
CA GLY A 71 -14.27 -2.11 15.45
C GLY A 71 -15.21 -3.01 16.27
N SER A 72 -16.25 -3.54 15.60
CA SER A 72 -17.26 -4.39 16.25
C SER A 72 -17.02 -5.88 16.01
N ALA A 73 -16.93 -6.68 17.09
CA ALA A 73 -16.69 -8.11 16.99
C ALA A 73 -17.73 -8.84 16.09
N GLY A 74 -17.23 -9.60 15.12
CA GLY A 74 -18.00 -10.16 13.99
C GLY A 74 -17.37 -9.73 12.67
N ALA A 75 -18.17 -9.57 11.61
CA ALA A 75 -17.68 -9.19 10.26
C ALA A 75 -17.02 -7.80 10.18
N TYR A 76 -17.08 -7.03 11.27
CA TYR A 76 -16.56 -5.66 11.43
C TYR A 76 -15.40 -5.62 12.44
N SER A 77 -14.65 -6.73 12.54
CA SER A 77 -13.52 -6.82 13.47
C SER A 77 -12.31 -6.04 12.94
N GLY A 78 -11.48 -5.56 13.85
CA GLY A 78 -10.32 -4.75 13.51
C GLY A 78 -10.71 -3.36 13.00
N PHE A 79 -9.75 -2.72 12.33
CA PHE A 79 -9.92 -1.40 11.72
C PHE A 79 -10.88 -1.43 10.50
N ASP A 80 -11.87 -0.54 10.47
CA ASP A 80 -12.87 -0.41 9.41
C ASP A 80 -12.53 0.78 8.50
N ILE A 81 -11.87 0.53 7.36
CA ILE A 81 -11.41 1.58 6.43
C ILE A 81 -12.59 2.07 5.59
N ASP A 82 -12.89 3.36 5.69
CA ASP A 82 -13.89 4.07 4.88
C ASP A 82 -13.24 4.70 3.63
N ALA A 83 -12.12 5.40 3.82
CA ALA A 83 -11.43 6.10 2.73
C ALA A 83 -9.91 5.93 2.81
N LEU A 84 -9.24 5.85 1.66
CA LEU A 84 -7.78 5.85 1.57
C LEU A 84 -7.31 6.44 0.23
N PHE A 85 -6.89 7.70 0.24
CA PHE A 85 -6.45 8.41 -0.97
C PHE A 85 -5.39 9.47 -0.69
N ILE A 86 -4.72 9.91 -1.75
CA ILE A 86 -3.75 11.01 -1.70
C ILE A 86 -4.45 12.31 -2.07
N ASP A 87 -4.05 13.40 -1.45
CA ASP A 87 -4.64 14.73 -1.62
C ASP A 87 -3.51 15.79 -1.76
N LEU A 88 -3.66 16.75 -2.68
CA LEU A 88 -2.55 17.67 -3.00
C LEU A 88 -2.45 18.85 -2.04
N ASP A 89 -3.54 19.31 -1.42
CA ASP A 89 -3.53 20.44 -0.48
C ASP A 89 -3.88 20.08 0.98
N GLY A 90 -4.34 18.85 1.18
CA GLY A 90 -4.72 18.28 2.47
C GLY A 90 -6.14 18.66 2.91
N ASP A 91 -6.96 19.24 2.03
CA ASP A 91 -8.40 19.46 2.21
C ASP A 91 -9.18 18.37 1.47
N TYR A 92 -9.53 17.32 2.22
CA TYR A 92 -10.27 16.16 1.70
C TYR A 92 -11.67 16.49 1.13
N THR A 93 -12.15 17.73 1.24
CA THR A 93 -13.41 18.17 0.64
C THR A 93 -13.23 18.66 -0.80
N THR A 94 -12.00 18.96 -1.23
CA THR A 94 -11.69 19.34 -2.61
C THR A 94 -11.51 18.09 -3.46
N VAL A 95 -12.54 17.71 -4.23
CA VAL A 95 -12.49 16.46 -5.02
C VAL A 95 -11.52 16.54 -6.21
N ALA A 96 -11.19 17.75 -6.67
CA ALA A 96 -10.48 17.97 -7.94
C ALA A 96 -8.99 17.60 -7.89
N ASP A 97 -8.40 17.50 -6.70
CA ASP A 97 -6.99 17.21 -6.47
C ASP A 97 -6.76 15.91 -5.70
N GLN A 98 -7.80 15.11 -5.55
CA GLN A 98 -7.71 13.76 -4.98
C GLN A 98 -7.15 12.78 -6.01
N ILE A 99 -6.25 11.91 -5.52
CA ILE A 99 -5.59 10.88 -6.29
C ILE A 99 -5.87 9.52 -5.64
N TYR A 100 -6.55 8.67 -6.39
CA TYR A 100 -7.03 7.37 -5.92
C TYR A 100 -6.08 6.23 -6.29
N ALA A 101 -6.16 5.15 -5.51
CA ALA A 101 -5.46 3.92 -5.82
C ALA A 101 -5.98 3.31 -7.13
N SER A 102 -5.09 2.69 -7.92
CA SER A 102 -5.46 1.97 -9.13
C SER A 102 -5.89 0.53 -8.87
N SER A 103 -5.56 -0.02 -7.69
CA SER A 103 -5.90 -1.38 -7.28
C SER A 103 -5.63 -1.58 -5.80
N PHE A 104 -6.28 -2.58 -5.21
CA PHE A 104 -6.06 -2.99 -3.83
C PHE A 104 -5.58 -4.44 -3.71
N ILE A 105 -4.66 -4.69 -2.77
CA ILE A 105 -4.30 -6.03 -2.30
C ILE A 105 -4.79 -6.16 -0.86
N PHE A 106 -5.74 -7.06 -0.65
CA PHE A 106 -6.34 -7.30 0.65
C PHE A 106 -5.87 -8.62 1.24
N ASN A 107 -5.45 -8.59 2.50
CA ASN A 107 -5.20 -9.79 3.29
C ASN A 107 -6.11 -9.72 4.51
N ALA A 108 -7.18 -10.50 4.49
CA ALA A 108 -8.12 -10.57 5.60
C ALA A 108 -7.44 -11.03 6.89
N GLY A 109 -7.69 -10.31 7.97
CA GLY A 109 -7.36 -10.70 9.32
C GLY A 109 -8.34 -11.72 9.89
N THR A 110 -8.25 -11.95 11.20
CA THR A 110 -9.18 -12.85 11.89
C THR A 110 -10.48 -12.14 12.26
N VAL A 111 -11.59 -12.86 12.12
CA VAL A 111 -12.93 -12.41 12.53
C VAL A 111 -13.09 -12.74 14.01
N ARG A 112 -13.27 -11.74 14.88
CA ARG A 112 -13.55 -11.98 16.30
C ARG A 112 -14.95 -12.56 16.46
N ALA A 113 -15.11 -13.46 17.44
CA ALA A 113 -16.44 -13.92 17.84
C ALA A 113 -17.22 -12.73 18.45
N GLY A 114 -18.43 -12.47 17.93
CA GLY A 114 -19.23 -11.36 18.40
C GLY A 114 -20.63 -11.34 17.81
N SER A 115 -21.36 -10.25 18.07
CA SER A 115 -22.76 -10.07 17.71
C SER A 115 -23.00 -8.99 16.66
N ALA A 116 -21.93 -8.42 16.06
CA ALA A 116 -22.10 -7.53 14.93
C ALA A 116 -22.86 -8.25 13.80
N PRO A 117 -23.57 -7.52 12.93
CA PRO A 117 -24.24 -8.12 11.79
C PRO A 117 -23.29 -8.96 10.92
N ALA A 118 -23.87 -9.85 10.13
CA ALA A 118 -23.10 -10.54 9.10
C ALA A 118 -22.55 -9.54 8.09
N SER A 119 -21.49 -9.94 7.37
CA SER A 119 -20.96 -9.17 6.24
C SER A 119 -22.07 -8.89 5.23
N ASN A 120 -22.17 -7.65 4.76
CA ASN A 120 -23.08 -7.29 3.67
C ASN A 120 -22.58 -7.76 2.29
N THR A 121 -21.36 -8.28 2.25
CA THR A 121 -20.67 -8.73 1.04
C THR A 121 -20.43 -10.24 1.07
N SER A 122 -19.90 -10.81 -0.02
CA SER A 122 -19.72 -12.26 -0.12
C SER A 122 -18.56 -12.82 0.73
N GLY A 123 -17.64 -11.96 1.19
CA GLY A 123 -16.51 -12.32 2.04
C GLY A 123 -16.83 -12.32 3.54
N ALA A 124 -15.91 -12.89 4.33
CA ALA A 124 -16.08 -13.06 5.77
C ALA A 124 -16.06 -11.73 6.57
N LEU A 125 -15.36 -10.72 6.04
CA LEU A 125 -15.31 -9.37 6.57
C LEU A 125 -16.17 -8.44 5.69
N ASN A 126 -16.76 -7.40 6.29
CA ASN A 126 -17.55 -6.42 5.53
C ASN A 126 -16.67 -5.74 4.47
N GLY A 127 -17.22 -5.51 3.27
CA GLY A 127 -16.49 -4.92 2.15
C GLY A 127 -15.55 -5.87 1.41
N SER A 128 -15.51 -7.17 1.74
CA SER A 128 -14.66 -8.16 1.07
C SER A 128 -15.45 -9.15 0.19
N ASN A 129 -14.80 -9.72 -0.81
CA ASN A 129 -15.33 -10.80 -1.64
C ASN A 129 -14.95 -12.18 -1.08
N ALA A 130 -15.70 -13.21 -1.46
CA ALA A 130 -15.41 -14.60 -1.09
C ALA A 130 -14.04 -15.10 -1.56
N ASP A 131 -13.45 -14.47 -2.58
CA ASP A 131 -12.11 -14.78 -3.08
C ASP A 131 -10.97 -14.06 -2.33
N GLY A 132 -11.31 -13.29 -1.27
CA GLY A 132 -10.34 -12.56 -0.46
C GLY A 132 -9.91 -11.22 -1.04
N THR A 133 -10.61 -10.71 -2.06
CA THR A 133 -10.36 -9.37 -2.62
C THR A 133 -11.28 -8.30 -2.01
N VAL A 134 -10.99 -7.03 -2.28
CA VAL A 134 -11.88 -5.90 -1.93
C VAL A 134 -13.11 -5.92 -2.83
N ASN A 135 -14.30 -5.75 -2.27
CA ASN A 135 -15.50 -5.44 -3.04
C ASN A 135 -15.56 -3.92 -3.26
N GLU A 136 -14.87 -3.42 -4.28
CA GLU A 136 -14.72 -1.97 -4.52
C GLU A 136 -16.06 -1.26 -4.81
N ALA A 137 -17.06 -1.98 -5.34
CA ALA A 137 -18.40 -1.43 -5.55
C ALA A 137 -19.18 -1.21 -4.24
N PHE A 138 -18.80 -1.91 -3.17
CA PHE A 138 -19.41 -1.78 -1.85
C PHE A 138 -18.58 -0.90 -0.91
N ALA A 139 -17.26 -1.04 -0.91
CA ALA A 139 -16.38 -0.38 0.04
C ALA A 139 -16.07 1.09 -0.28
N THR A 140 -16.22 1.51 -1.55
CA THR A 140 -16.11 2.93 -2.01
C THR A 140 -14.96 3.76 -1.41
N LEU A 141 -13.76 3.18 -1.29
CA LEU A 141 -12.56 3.74 -0.64
C LEU A 141 -12.01 5.08 -1.20
N ASN A 142 -12.68 5.64 -2.20
CA ASN A 142 -12.38 6.92 -2.83
C ASN A 142 -13.21 8.07 -2.24
N ALA A 143 -14.05 7.81 -1.24
CA ALA A 143 -14.88 8.81 -0.58
C ALA A 143 -14.98 8.52 0.91
N VAL A 144 -15.28 9.56 1.69
CA VAL A 144 -15.69 9.45 3.09
C VAL A 144 -17.20 9.34 3.10
N ASP A 145 -17.72 8.11 3.00
CA ASP A 145 -19.16 7.86 2.78
C ASP A 145 -19.71 6.64 3.53
N ALA A 146 -18.92 6.03 4.41
CA ALA A 146 -19.33 4.87 5.17
C ALA A 146 -20.62 5.09 5.98
N ILE A 147 -21.44 4.04 5.94
CA ILE A 147 -22.61 3.89 6.80
C ILE A 147 -22.27 2.84 7.85
N PHE A 148 -22.58 3.12 9.12
CA PHE A 148 -22.35 2.18 10.21
C PHE A 148 -23.09 0.86 9.96
N PHE A 149 -22.34 -0.25 9.93
CA PHE A 149 -22.81 -1.59 9.50
C PHE A 149 -23.43 -1.65 8.09
N GLY A 150 -23.04 -0.73 7.21
CA GLY A 150 -23.52 -0.61 5.84
C GLY A 150 -22.39 -0.59 4.82
N ALA A 151 -22.69 0.06 3.68
CA ALA A 151 -21.74 0.28 2.60
C ALA A 151 -20.72 1.37 2.94
N GLY A 152 -19.69 1.49 2.10
CA GLY A 152 -18.67 2.52 2.17
C GLY A 152 -17.49 2.20 3.06
N SER A 153 -17.29 0.93 3.41
CA SER A 153 -16.08 0.54 4.13
C SER A 153 -15.65 -0.90 3.86
N ILE A 154 -14.40 -1.19 4.20
CA ILE A 154 -13.86 -2.53 4.34
C ILE A 154 -13.29 -2.75 5.74
N SER A 155 -13.68 -3.85 6.36
CA SER A 155 -13.15 -4.28 7.66
C SER A 155 -11.88 -5.10 7.45
N LEU A 156 -10.80 -4.76 8.16
CA LEU A 156 -9.53 -5.49 8.02
C LEU A 156 -9.55 -6.86 8.73
N GLY A 157 -10.32 -7.02 9.80
CA GLY A 157 -10.12 -8.11 10.75
C GLY A 157 -8.85 -7.93 11.56
N ASP A 158 -8.75 -8.64 12.69
CA ASP A 158 -7.59 -8.52 13.56
C ASP A 158 -6.34 -9.04 12.83
N GLY A 159 -5.32 -8.19 12.71
CA GLY A 159 -4.07 -8.45 11.98
C GLY A 159 -4.18 -8.45 10.46
N GLY A 160 -5.31 -8.00 9.91
CA GLY A 160 -5.49 -7.85 8.47
C GLY A 160 -4.70 -6.67 7.88
N SER A 161 -4.66 -6.60 6.55
CA SER A 161 -4.04 -5.47 5.85
C SER A 161 -4.69 -5.17 4.51
N LEU A 162 -4.62 -3.88 4.14
CA LEU A 162 -5.01 -3.38 2.85
C LEU A 162 -3.84 -2.60 2.24
N THR A 163 -3.42 -2.96 1.04
CA THR A 163 -2.44 -2.20 0.26
C THR A 163 -3.11 -1.53 -0.94
N ALA A 164 -3.11 -0.20 -0.95
CA ALA A 164 -3.44 0.63 -2.10
C ALA A 164 -2.21 0.79 -3.00
N ASN A 165 -2.31 0.43 -4.28
CA ASN A 165 -1.27 0.65 -5.27
C ASN A 165 -1.61 1.84 -6.17
N PHE A 166 -0.61 2.62 -6.55
CA PHE A 166 -0.74 3.77 -7.44
C PHE A 166 0.04 3.52 -8.73
N THR A 167 -0.70 3.41 -9.84
CA THR A 167 -0.13 3.24 -11.18
C THR A 167 -0.81 4.23 -12.15
N PRO A 168 -0.12 5.28 -12.63
CA PRO A 168 1.28 5.61 -12.35
C PRO A 168 1.55 5.99 -10.88
N VAL A 169 2.81 5.92 -10.47
CA VAL A 169 3.26 6.40 -9.15
C VAL A 169 2.99 7.89 -9.00
N VAL A 170 2.73 8.34 -7.78
CA VAL A 170 2.41 9.75 -7.47
C VAL A 170 3.67 10.50 -7.04
N PRO A 171 4.14 11.52 -7.76
CA PRO A 171 5.31 12.29 -7.35
C PRO A 171 5.06 13.03 -6.03
N VAL A 172 6.07 13.04 -5.14
CA VAL A 172 6.02 13.88 -3.93
C VAL A 172 6.43 15.30 -4.31
N GLY A 173 5.44 16.19 -4.39
CA GLY A 173 5.63 17.60 -4.69
C GLY A 173 5.93 18.44 -3.45
N ALA A 174 5.68 19.75 -3.56
CA ALA A 174 5.79 20.68 -2.42
C ALA A 174 4.65 20.53 -1.40
N SER A 175 3.59 19.82 -1.77
CA SER A 175 2.40 19.57 -0.96
C SER A 175 1.85 18.21 -1.37
N LEU A 176 1.69 17.32 -0.40
CA LEU A 176 1.13 15.98 -0.61
C LEU A 176 0.71 15.38 0.73
N PHE A 177 -0.53 14.95 0.82
CA PHE A 177 -1.12 14.42 2.03
C PHE A 177 -1.74 13.05 1.78
N LEU A 178 -1.70 12.21 2.82
CA LEU A 178 -2.48 10.97 2.87
C LEU A 178 -3.73 11.22 3.71
N ILE A 179 -4.88 10.96 3.11
CA ILE A 179 -6.18 10.94 3.77
C ILE A 179 -6.56 9.49 4.04
N ALA A 180 -6.90 9.20 5.29
CA ALA A 180 -7.45 7.93 5.72
C ALA A 180 -8.70 8.18 6.57
N SER A 181 -9.74 7.39 6.37
CA SER A 181 -10.97 7.48 7.15
C SER A 181 -11.30 6.13 7.79
N GLU A 182 -11.80 6.17 9.02
CA GLU A 182 -12.26 5.01 9.78
C GLU A 182 -13.75 5.16 10.10
N VAL A 183 -14.49 4.06 10.01
CA VAL A 183 -15.88 4.00 10.47
C VAL A 183 -15.91 3.98 11.99
N GLY A 184 -16.49 5.01 12.60
CA GLY A 184 -16.60 5.15 14.05
C GLY A 184 -16.23 6.55 14.54
N THR A 185 -16.83 6.94 15.67
CA THR A 185 -16.57 8.22 16.36
C THR A 185 -15.85 8.04 17.70
N GLU A 186 -15.55 6.81 18.12
CA GLU A 186 -15.05 6.50 19.47
C GLU A 186 -13.68 7.18 19.69
N PRO A 187 -13.59 8.20 20.58
CA PRO A 187 -12.34 8.90 20.82
C PRO A 187 -11.33 7.98 21.51
N GLY A 188 -10.26 7.62 20.82
CA GLY A 188 -9.22 6.72 21.35
C GLY A 188 -8.97 5.48 20.51
N GLU A 189 -9.85 5.18 19.55
CA GLU A 189 -9.46 4.45 18.33
C GLU A 189 -8.65 5.43 17.47
N ALA A 190 -7.42 5.74 17.89
CA ALA A 190 -6.42 6.20 16.91
C ALA A 190 -6.31 5.10 15.86
N ILE A 191 -6.04 5.43 14.58
CA ILE A 191 -5.75 4.44 13.53
C ILE A 191 -4.96 3.30 14.16
N ALA A 192 -5.65 2.21 14.49
CA ALA A 192 -5.07 1.10 15.23
C ALA A 192 -4.35 0.23 14.22
N ALA A 193 -3.69 0.89 13.27
CA ALA A 193 -3.10 0.32 12.11
C ALA A 193 -1.77 1.00 11.82
N ALA A 194 -0.78 0.20 11.46
CA ALA A 194 0.48 0.71 10.94
C ALA A 194 0.28 1.08 9.47
N ILE A 195 0.42 2.36 9.14
CA ILE A 195 0.39 2.83 7.76
C ILE A 195 1.82 3.00 7.27
N THR A 196 2.13 2.32 6.17
CA THR A 196 3.45 2.30 5.54
C THR A 196 3.32 2.81 4.11
N VAL A 197 4.13 3.81 3.73
CA VAL A 197 4.15 4.37 2.37
C VAL A 197 5.45 3.94 1.67
N ARG A 198 5.35 3.49 0.42
CA ARG A 198 6.49 3.06 -0.40
C ARG A 198 6.52 3.75 -1.76
N ASP A 199 7.71 3.95 -2.29
CA ASP A 199 7.96 4.56 -3.60
C ASP A 199 7.70 3.64 -4.81
N THR A 200 7.58 2.33 -4.57
CA THR A 200 7.23 1.32 -5.58
C THR A 200 5.88 0.67 -5.30
N PRO A 201 5.07 0.35 -6.33
CA PRO A 201 3.88 -0.48 -6.15
C PRO A 201 4.24 -1.86 -5.63
N VAL A 202 3.39 -2.43 -4.78
CA VAL A 202 3.53 -3.83 -4.36
C VAL A 202 2.95 -4.71 -5.45
N ASN A 203 3.81 -5.52 -6.07
CA ASN A 203 3.38 -6.52 -7.04
C ASN A 203 3.06 -7.82 -6.29
N PRO A 204 1.86 -8.41 -6.44
CA PRO A 204 1.50 -9.65 -5.74
C PRO A 204 2.32 -10.87 -6.24
N VAL A 205 3.00 -10.75 -7.38
CA VAL A 205 3.82 -11.81 -7.96
C VAL A 205 5.31 -11.44 -7.86
N PRO A 206 6.13 -12.22 -7.12
CA PRO A 206 7.57 -12.03 -7.11
C PRO A 206 8.14 -12.11 -8.53
N VAL A 207 8.96 -11.14 -8.93
CA VAL A 207 9.66 -11.20 -10.22
C VAL A 207 10.56 -12.45 -10.21
N PRO A 208 10.44 -13.35 -11.20
CA PRO A 208 11.29 -14.54 -11.24
C PRO A 208 12.77 -14.15 -11.26
N ALA A 209 13.54 -14.65 -10.30
CA ALA A 209 14.99 -14.43 -10.22
C ALA A 209 15.76 -15.02 -11.42
N THR A 210 15.07 -15.65 -12.37
CA THR A 210 15.63 -16.34 -13.53
C THR A 210 16.36 -15.39 -14.48
N LEU A 211 15.87 -14.16 -14.67
CA LEU A 211 16.48 -13.16 -15.55
C LEU A 211 17.89 -12.73 -15.11
N PRO A 212 18.10 -12.23 -13.87
CA PRO A 212 19.44 -11.87 -13.39
C PRO A 212 20.38 -13.09 -13.29
N LEU A 213 19.85 -14.27 -12.94
CA LEU A 213 20.65 -15.52 -12.96
C LEU A 213 21.09 -15.92 -14.37
N MET A 214 20.23 -15.78 -15.38
CA MET A 214 20.58 -16.07 -16.77
C MET A 214 21.65 -15.13 -17.30
N LEU A 215 21.50 -13.82 -17.04
CA LEU A 215 22.47 -12.82 -17.45
C LEU A 215 23.82 -13.03 -16.74
N GLY A 216 23.80 -13.37 -15.45
CA GLY A 216 25.00 -13.76 -14.72
C GLY A 216 25.68 -14.99 -15.31
N ALA A 217 24.91 -16.05 -15.60
CA ALA A 217 25.43 -17.29 -16.17
C ALA A 217 26.04 -17.08 -17.57
N LEU A 218 25.39 -16.29 -18.44
CA LEU A 218 25.89 -15.95 -19.77
C LEU A 218 27.17 -15.10 -19.69
N GLY A 219 27.24 -14.16 -18.74
CA GLY A 219 28.44 -13.36 -18.50
C GLY A 219 29.64 -14.21 -18.07
N VAL A 220 29.45 -15.14 -17.13
CA VAL A 220 30.50 -16.07 -16.68
C VAL A 220 30.92 -17.02 -17.80
N ALA A 221 29.96 -17.59 -18.54
CA ALA A 221 30.24 -18.47 -19.67
C ALA A 221 31.07 -17.77 -20.76
N GLY A 222 30.75 -16.51 -21.08
CA GLY A 222 31.49 -15.70 -22.04
C GLY A 222 32.94 -15.43 -21.61
N LEU A 223 33.17 -15.16 -20.33
CA LEU A 223 34.52 -14.97 -19.77
C LEU A 223 35.35 -16.27 -19.79
N VAL A 224 34.74 -17.42 -19.48
CA VAL A 224 35.39 -18.74 -19.51
C VAL A 224 35.74 -19.14 -20.96
N ALA A 225 34.81 -18.94 -21.90
CA ALA A 225 35.04 -19.25 -23.31
C ALA A 225 36.17 -18.40 -23.93
N ARG A 226 36.27 -17.12 -23.56
CA ARG A 226 37.39 -16.25 -23.99
C ARG A 226 38.73 -16.70 -23.41
N ARG A 227 38.77 -17.11 -22.14
CA ARG A 227 40.01 -17.62 -21.50
C ARG A 227 40.55 -18.88 -22.17
N ARG A 228 39.67 -19.80 -22.61
CA ARG A 228 40.08 -21.04 -23.29
C ARG A 228 40.60 -20.85 -24.71
N LYS A 229 40.34 -19.69 -25.33
CA LYS A 229 40.79 -19.39 -26.70
C LYS A 229 42.11 -18.61 -26.74
N ALA A 230 42.54 -18.10 -25.58
CA ALA A 230 43.79 -17.35 -25.39
C ALA A 230 44.92 -18.17 -24.74
N ALA A 231 44.65 -19.43 -24.39
CA ALA A 231 45.62 -20.44 -23.98
C ALA A 231 45.79 -21.47 -25.10
#